data_AF-A0A0D9V107-F1
#
_entry.id   AF-A0A0D9V107-F1
#
_cell.length_a   1.000
_cell.length_b   1.000
_cell.length_c   1.000
_cell.angle_alpha   90.00
_cell.angle_beta   90.00
_cell.angle_gamma   90.00
#
_symmetry.space_group_name_H-M   'P 1'
#
loop_
_entity.id
_entity.type
_entity.pdbx_description
1 polymer ?
#
loop_
_entity_poly.entity_id
_entity_poly.type
_entity_poly.pdbx_seq_one_letter_code
_entity_poly.pdbx_strand_id
1 'polypeptide(L)'
;MPLRKVTIEPITNQVARRSTHERRTAGLLKKVQEVSILCNVRACIVVYNIGDDTEPKAWPSLPEATNILEDAMDITESSIGKRMLDTESLLRLNITEAEKKLRNKRAENCQLEINMIMNDVISGRRKNLDDLDPQLIGDIQMVLAMRHLAIRNRINVLRSKTAS
;
A
#
# COMPACT_ATOMS: atom_id res chain seq x y z
N MET A 1 11.44 -22.51 8.08
CA MET A 1 10.15 -22.00 8.60
C MET A 1 9.82 -20.69 7.88
N PRO A 2 8.60 -20.52 7.35
CA PRO A 2 8.20 -19.24 6.78
C PRO A 2 8.22 -18.15 7.86
N LEU A 3 8.81 -17.01 7.53
CA LEU A 3 8.87 -15.85 8.42
C LEU A 3 7.45 -15.39 8.72
N ARG A 4 7.05 -15.40 10.00
CA ARG A 4 5.80 -14.78 10.43
C ARG A 4 5.88 -13.29 10.11
N LYS A 5 4.85 -12.75 9.46
CA LYS A 5 4.75 -11.32 9.19
C LYS A 5 4.82 -10.57 10.54
N VAL A 6 5.72 -9.60 10.62
CA VAL A 6 5.94 -8.79 11.83
C VAL A 6 5.28 -7.42 11.62
N THR A 7 4.55 -6.94 12.63
CA THR A 7 4.01 -5.57 12.67
C THR A 7 5.16 -4.57 12.80
N ILE A 8 5.09 -3.44 12.08
CA ILE A 8 6.10 -2.38 12.17
C ILE A 8 5.74 -1.47 13.35
N GLU A 9 6.17 -1.86 14.55
CA GLU A 9 5.95 -1.15 15.81
C GLU A 9 7.16 -1.31 16.74
N PRO A 10 7.31 -0.46 17.78
CA PRO A 10 8.40 -0.59 18.75
C PRO A 10 8.40 -1.96 19.44
N ILE A 11 9.54 -2.67 19.39
CA ILE A 11 9.69 -3.96 20.05
C ILE A 11 9.88 -3.72 21.56
N THR A 12 8.92 -4.15 22.37
CA THR A 12 8.91 -3.99 23.83
C THR A 12 9.94 -4.90 24.51
N ASN A 13 10.06 -6.15 24.06
CA ASN A 13 11.05 -7.10 24.59
C ASN A 13 12.47 -6.66 24.22
N GLN A 14 13.27 -6.32 25.22
CA GLN A 14 14.60 -5.74 25.02
C GLN A 14 15.62 -6.69 24.37
N VAL A 15 15.59 -7.99 24.70
CA VAL A 15 16.49 -8.99 24.11
C VAL A 15 16.14 -9.24 22.63
N ALA A 16 14.84 -9.38 22.33
CA ALA A 16 14.35 -9.50 20.97
C ALA A 16 14.64 -8.23 20.16
N ARG A 17 14.53 -7.04 20.78
CA ARG A 17 14.86 -5.75 20.15
C ARG A 17 16.34 -5.68 19.79
N ARG A 18 17.24 -6.01 20.72
CA ARG A 18 18.71 -5.97 20.48
C ARG A 18 19.13 -6.91 19.36
N SER A 19 18.73 -8.18 19.43
CA SER A 19 19.04 -9.18 18.38
C SER A 19 18.45 -8.80 17.01
N THR A 20 17.23 -8.25 16.99
CA THR A 20 16.61 -7.76 15.75
C THR A 20 17.34 -6.56 15.19
N HIS A 21 17.74 -5.60 16.04
CA HIS A 21 18.52 -4.43 15.65
C HIS A 21 19.85 -4.85 15.03
N GLU A 22 20.64 -5.69 15.69
CA GLU A 22 21.92 -6.18 15.15
C GLU A 22 21.77 -6.84 13.78
N ARG A 23 20.82 -7.78 13.65
CA ARG A 23 20.58 -8.51 12.41
C ARG A 23 20.06 -7.62 11.29
N ARG A 24 19.12 -6.72 11.58
CA ARG A 24 18.53 -5.82 10.57
C ARG A 24 19.52 -4.75 10.14
N THR A 25 20.29 -4.18 11.06
CA THR A 25 21.33 -3.19 10.75
C THR A 25 22.40 -3.80 9.86
N ALA A 26 22.91 -5.00 10.18
CA ALA A 26 23.85 -5.70 9.30
C ALA A 26 23.28 -5.96 7.89
N GLY A 27 22.00 -6.38 7.82
CA GLY A 27 21.31 -6.57 6.55
C GLY A 27 21.13 -5.28 5.75
N LEU A 28 20.79 -4.17 6.42
CA LEU A 28 20.63 -2.86 5.80
C LEU A 28 21.94 -2.34 5.23
N LEU A 29 23.04 -2.38 6.00
CA LEU A 29 24.36 -1.98 5.51
C LEU A 29 24.74 -2.75 4.25
N LYS A 30 24.56 -4.08 4.26
CA LYS A 30 24.82 -4.92 3.09
C LYS A 30 23.95 -4.52 1.88
N LYS A 31 22.66 -4.24 2.10
CA LYS A 31 21.75 -3.85 1.02
C LYS A 31 22.11 -2.51 0.41
N VAL A 32 22.50 -1.53 1.23
CA VAL A 32 22.95 -0.22 0.76
C VAL A 32 24.24 -0.36 -0.06
N GLN A 33 25.19 -1.17 0.41
CA GLN A 33 26.39 -1.50 -0.34
C GLN A 33 26.06 -2.17 -1.69
N GLU A 34 25.20 -3.18 -1.71
CA GLU A 34 24.77 -3.84 -2.95
C GLU A 34 24.13 -2.85 -3.93
N VAL A 35 23.23 -1.98 -3.46
CA VAL A 35 22.58 -0.96 -4.29
C VAL A 35 23.60 0.04 -4.84
N SER A 36 24.53 0.50 -3.99
CA SER A 36 25.60 1.41 -4.40
C SER A 36 26.43 0.82 -5.54
N ILE A 37 26.87 -0.43 -5.39
CA ILE A 37 27.71 -1.13 -6.37
C ILE A 37 26.91 -1.47 -7.64
N LEU A 38 25.75 -2.12 -7.52
CA LEU A 38 25.00 -2.64 -8.66
C LEU A 38 24.39 -1.54 -9.53
N CYS A 39 23.95 -0.45 -8.90
CA CYS A 39 23.35 0.67 -9.62
C CYS A 39 24.35 1.78 -9.93
N ASN A 40 25.61 1.66 -9.46
CA ASN A 40 26.64 2.69 -9.55
C ASN A 40 26.15 4.06 -9.06
N VAL A 41 25.57 4.07 -7.85
CA VAL A 41 25.02 5.28 -7.21
C VAL A 41 25.76 5.60 -5.92
N ARG A 42 25.93 6.89 -5.62
CA ARG A 42 26.39 7.35 -4.30
C ARG A 42 25.26 7.12 -3.30
N ALA A 43 25.48 6.20 -2.38
CA ALA A 43 24.53 5.86 -1.33
C ALA A 43 25.28 5.69 -0.02
N CYS A 44 24.63 6.02 1.09
CA CYS A 44 25.20 5.88 2.42
C CYS A 44 24.08 5.53 3.41
N ILE A 45 24.48 5.03 4.58
CA ILE A 45 23.55 4.82 5.69
C ILE A 45 24.28 5.08 7.00
N VAL A 46 23.58 5.72 7.94
CA VAL A 46 24.01 5.92 9.32
C VAL A 46 22.88 5.45 10.24
N VAL A 47 23.21 4.56 11.18
CA VAL A 47 22.24 3.97 12.10
C VAL A 47 22.66 4.25 13.53
N TYR A 48 21.84 5.02 14.24
CA TYR A 48 21.98 5.32 15.66
C TYR A 48 21.17 4.35 16.51
N ASN A 49 21.77 3.87 17.60
CA ASN A 49 21.06 3.12 18.61
C ASN A 49 20.62 4.07 19.73
N ILE A 50 19.32 4.33 19.82
CA ILE A 50 18.79 5.25 20.85
C ILE A 50 18.90 4.57 22.22
N GLY A 51 19.68 5.17 23.13
CA GLY A 51 19.86 4.70 24.52
C GLY A 51 21.10 3.84 24.76
N ASP A 52 22.06 3.85 23.83
CA ASP A 52 23.37 3.21 23.97
C ASP A 52 24.43 4.21 23.47
N ASP A 53 25.44 4.52 24.27
CA ASP A 53 26.52 5.48 23.92
C ASP A 53 27.55 4.88 22.95
N THR A 54 27.12 3.93 22.12
CA THR A 54 27.97 3.28 21.12
C THR A 54 28.05 4.11 19.85
N GLU A 55 29.19 4.04 19.18
CA GLU A 55 29.36 4.68 17.87
C GLU A 55 28.29 4.19 16.88
N PRO A 56 27.73 5.10 16.05
CA PRO A 56 26.75 4.73 15.06
C PRO A 56 27.34 3.78 14.03
N LYS A 57 26.53 2.82 13.58
CA LYS A 57 26.93 1.94 12.49
C LYS A 57 26.71 2.66 11.18
N ALA A 58 27.76 2.77 10.37
CA ALA A 58 27.71 3.48 9.10
C ALA A 58 28.30 2.66 7.95
N TRP A 59 27.87 2.97 6.73
CA TRP A 59 28.50 2.53 5.49
C TRP A 59 28.54 3.70 4.49
N PRO A 60 29.66 3.91 3.77
CA PRO A 60 30.87 3.08 3.72
C PRO A 60 31.78 3.22 4.96
N SER A 61 31.93 4.44 5.44
CA SER A 61 32.52 4.78 6.73
C SER A 61 31.74 5.94 7.32
N LEU A 62 31.87 6.23 8.62
CA LEU A 62 31.14 7.35 9.22
C LEU A 62 31.49 8.71 8.56
N PRO A 63 32.77 9.08 8.36
CA PRO A 63 33.11 10.35 7.70
C PRO A 63 32.62 10.41 6.25
N GLU A 64 32.76 9.33 5.50
CA GLU A 64 32.34 9.30 4.10
C GLU A 64 30.82 9.35 3.95
N ALA A 65 30.09 8.65 4.84
CA ALA A 65 28.64 8.72 4.87
C ALA A 65 28.17 10.14 5.21
N THR A 66 28.82 10.83 6.15
CA THR A 66 28.51 12.22 6.48
C THR A 66 28.76 13.13 5.28
N ASN A 67 29.90 13.01 4.58
CA ASN A 67 30.18 13.81 3.38
C ASN A 67 29.12 13.58 2.29
N ILE A 68 28.70 12.32 2.06
CA ILE A 68 27.64 12.02 1.08
C ILE A 68 26.30 12.66 1.50
N LEU A 69 26.00 12.70 2.80
CA LEU A 69 24.79 13.35 3.32
C LEU A 69 24.86 14.88 3.17
N GLU A 70 26.01 15.49 3.46
CA GLU A 70 26.23 16.93 3.29
C GLU A 70 26.11 17.34 1.82
N ASP A 71 26.81 16.63 0.92
CA ASP A 71 26.67 16.80 -0.53
C ASP A 71 25.21 16.67 -0.99
N ALA A 72 24.48 15.70 -0.42
CA ALA A 72 23.07 15.52 -0.73
C ALA A 72 22.25 16.72 -0.24
N MET A 73 22.44 17.17 1.00
CA MET A 73 21.74 18.32 1.58
C MET A 73 21.98 19.60 0.78
N ASP A 74 23.20 19.84 0.31
CA ASP A 74 23.54 20.98 -0.55
C ASP A 74 22.81 20.95 -1.90
N ILE A 75 22.59 19.75 -2.46
CA ILE A 75 21.77 19.56 -3.67
C ILE A 75 20.26 19.75 -3.35
N THR A 76 19.84 19.54 -2.10
CA THR A 76 18.43 19.37 -1.69
C THR A 76 17.63 20.68 -1.68
N GLU A 77 18.25 21.88 -1.67
CA GLU A 77 17.51 23.16 -1.74
C GLU A 77 16.64 23.29 -3.01
N SER A 78 16.97 22.58 -4.10
CA SER A 78 16.30 22.78 -5.40
C SER A 78 15.36 21.65 -5.86
N SER A 79 15.45 20.42 -5.32
CA SER A 79 14.73 19.30 -5.96
C SER A 79 14.48 18.01 -5.15
N ILE A 80 15.13 17.76 -4.01
CA ILE A 80 15.06 16.44 -3.32
C ILE A 80 13.95 16.35 -2.26
N GLY A 81 13.45 17.48 -1.72
CA GLY A 81 12.39 17.51 -0.70
C GLY A 81 11.07 16.83 -1.09
N LYS A 82 10.87 16.50 -2.37
CA LYS A 82 9.68 15.77 -2.87
C LYS A 82 9.81 14.23 -2.84
N ARG A 83 11.00 13.67 -2.64
CA ARG A 83 11.25 12.21 -2.69
C ARG A 83 11.90 11.61 -1.44
N MET A 84 12.30 12.43 -0.47
CA MET A 84 12.76 11.93 0.82
C MET A 84 11.56 11.34 1.57
N LEU A 85 11.55 10.02 1.75
CA LEU A 85 10.57 9.33 2.59
C LEU A 85 11.02 9.43 4.04
N ASP A 86 10.61 10.50 4.70
CA ASP A 86 10.70 10.57 6.16
C ASP A 86 9.64 9.64 6.82
N THR A 87 9.74 9.49 8.14
CA THR A 87 8.83 8.64 8.91
C THR A 87 7.37 9.06 8.75
N GLU A 88 7.10 10.37 8.66
CA GLU A 88 5.74 10.90 8.54
C GLU A 88 5.12 10.57 7.17
N SER A 89 5.83 10.84 6.09
CA SER A 89 5.41 10.54 4.72
C SER A 89 5.23 9.04 4.49
N LEU A 90 6.07 8.19 5.09
CA LEU A 90 5.89 6.74 5.09
C LEU A 90 4.61 6.32 5.82
N LEU A 91 4.31 6.92 6.98
CA LEU A 91 3.06 6.65 7.70
C LEU A 91 1.84 7.09 6.89
N ARG A 92 1.88 8.26 6.26
CA ARG A 92 0.81 8.74 5.36
C ARG A 92 0.59 7.81 4.17
N LEU A 93 1.66 7.30 3.57
CA LEU A 93 1.58 6.32 2.48
C LEU A 93 0.90 5.03 2.93
N ASN A 94 1.29 4.50 4.11
CA ASN A 94 0.69 3.29 4.68
C ASN A 94 -0.79 3.48 5.00
N ILE A 95 -1.18 4.64 5.56
CA ILE A 95 -2.59 4.99 5.80
C ILE A 95 -3.35 4.97 4.47
N THR A 96 -2.82 5.64 3.46
CA THR A 96 -3.44 5.71 2.12
C THR A 96 -3.63 4.31 1.52
N GLU A 97 -2.65 3.42 1.66
CA GLU A 97 -2.74 2.04 1.18
C GLU A 97 -3.78 1.22 1.99
N ALA A 98 -3.83 1.40 3.31
CA ALA A 98 -4.82 0.75 4.17
C ALA A 98 -6.25 1.21 3.84
N GLU A 99 -6.45 2.51 3.65
CA GLU A 99 -7.73 3.06 3.21
C GLU A 99 -8.15 2.55 1.84
N LYS A 100 -7.20 2.43 0.90
CA LYS A 100 -7.47 1.84 -0.42
C LYS A 100 -7.96 0.40 -0.30
N LYS A 101 -7.29 -0.41 0.54
CA LYS A 101 -7.72 -1.79 0.82
C LYS A 101 -9.12 -1.82 1.44
N LEU A 102 -9.41 -0.93 2.38
CA LEU A 102 -10.73 -0.81 2.98
C LEU A 102 -11.81 -0.44 1.95
N ARG A 103 -11.53 0.54 1.07
CA ARG A 103 -12.45 0.92 -0.02
C ARG A 103 -12.74 -0.24 -0.96
N ASN A 104 -11.70 -1.00 -1.36
CA ASN A 104 -11.88 -2.18 -2.20
C ASN A 104 -12.76 -3.24 -1.52
N LYS A 105 -12.54 -3.51 -0.23
CA LYS A 105 -13.36 -4.46 0.51
C LYS A 105 -14.80 -4.01 0.69
N ARG A 106 -15.04 -2.71 0.89
CA ARG A 106 -16.41 -2.15 0.92
C ARG A 106 -17.10 -2.31 -0.44
N ALA A 107 -16.40 -2.04 -1.55
CA ALA A 107 -16.93 -2.23 -2.89
C ALA A 107 -17.26 -3.70 -3.20
N GLU A 108 -16.35 -4.62 -2.85
CA GLU A 108 -16.61 -6.07 -2.96
C GLU A 108 -17.84 -6.50 -2.15
N ASN A 109 -17.95 -6.01 -0.91
CA ASN A 109 -19.07 -6.37 -0.04
C ASN A 109 -20.41 -5.81 -0.56
N CYS A 110 -20.44 -4.54 -0.98
CA CYS A 110 -21.62 -3.94 -1.61
C CYS A 110 -22.04 -4.73 -2.87
N GLN A 111 -21.08 -5.13 -3.71
CA GLN A 111 -21.39 -5.94 -4.89
C GLN A 111 -21.98 -7.31 -4.53
N LEU A 112 -21.54 -7.93 -3.44
CA LEU A 112 -22.10 -9.18 -2.92
C LEU A 112 -23.52 -8.98 -2.40
N GLU A 113 -23.75 -7.95 -1.58
CA GLU A 113 -25.08 -7.62 -1.05
C GLU A 113 -26.09 -7.37 -2.17
N ILE A 114 -25.73 -6.57 -3.18
CA ILE A 114 -26.56 -6.33 -4.36
C ILE A 114 -26.87 -7.64 -5.09
N ASN A 115 -25.89 -8.52 -5.27
CA ASN A 115 -26.10 -9.80 -5.94
C ASN A 115 -27.04 -10.73 -5.15
N MET A 116 -26.94 -10.74 -3.82
CA MET A 116 -27.84 -11.52 -2.97
C MET A 116 -29.28 -11.01 -3.07
N ILE A 117 -29.47 -9.70 -2.96
CA ILE A 117 -30.79 -9.05 -3.08
C ILE A 117 -31.40 -9.32 -4.46
N MET A 118 -30.63 -9.12 -5.53
CA MET A 118 -31.07 -9.41 -6.89
C MET A 118 -31.49 -10.87 -7.06
N ASN A 119 -30.74 -11.82 -6.49
CA ASN A 119 -31.08 -13.23 -6.55
C ASN A 119 -32.40 -13.55 -5.81
N ASP A 120 -32.62 -12.94 -4.64
CA ASP A 120 -33.87 -13.11 -3.89
C ASP A 120 -35.08 -12.53 -4.64
N VAL A 121 -34.92 -11.39 -5.30
CA VAL A 121 -35.96 -10.79 -6.14
C VAL A 121 -36.26 -11.67 -7.35
N ILE A 122 -35.23 -12.12 -8.09
CA ILE A 122 -35.39 -12.99 -9.27
C ILE A 122 -36.03 -14.33 -8.88
N SER A 123 -35.68 -14.86 -7.71
CA SER A 123 -36.25 -16.10 -7.18
C SER A 123 -37.67 -15.93 -6.61
N GLY A 124 -38.20 -14.70 -6.56
CA GLY A 124 -39.51 -14.40 -5.97
C GLY A 124 -39.57 -14.51 -4.44
N ARG A 125 -38.42 -14.68 -3.76
CA ARG A 125 -38.32 -14.74 -2.29
C ARG A 125 -38.56 -13.37 -1.65
N ARG A 126 -38.23 -12.29 -2.36
CA ARG A 126 -38.38 -10.91 -1.90
C ARG A 126 -39.32 -10.15 -2.85
N LYS A 127 -40.35 -9.50 -2.28
CA LYS A 127 -41.42 -8.83 -3.04
C LYS A 127 -41.28 -7.29 -3.11
N ASN A 128 -40.61 -6.69 -2.14
CA ASN A 128 -40.36 -5.24 -2.05
C ASN A 128 -38.94 -4.96 -1.55
N LEU A 129 -38.55 -3.69 -1.55
CA LEU A 129 -37.22 -3.20 -1.16
C LEU A 129 -37.30 -2.12 -0.06
N ASP A 130 -38.47 -2.00 0.58
CA ASP A 130 -38.78 -0.92 1.53
C ASP A 130 -37.95 -1.03 2.82
N ASP A 131 -37.40 -2.22 3.09
CA ASP A 131 -36.53 -2.53 4.22
C ASP A 131 -35.05 -2.15 3.98
N LEU A 132 -34.69 -1.74 2.77
CA LEU A 132 -33.30 -1.45 2.41
C LEU A 132 -32.93 0.01 2.70
N ASP A 133 -31.66 0.20 3.05
CA ASP A 133 -31.08 1.52 3.21
C ASP A 133 -31.13 2.31 1.88
N PRO A 134 -31.48 3.62 1.90
CA PRO A 134 -31.56 4.42 0.68
C PRO A 134 -30.27 4.45 -0.15
N GLN A 135 -29.08 4.39 0.48
CA GLN A 135 -27.81 4.33 -0.25
C GLN A 135 -27.71 3.01 -1.02
N LEU A 136 -28.08 1.90 -0.38
CA LEU A 136 -28.08 0.58 -1.01
C LEU A 136 -29.08 0.49 -2.16
N ILE A 137 -30.25 1.12 -2.04
CA ILE A 137 -31.23 1.24 -3.13
C ILE A 137 -30.60 2.00 -4.32
N GLY A 138 -29.92 3.11 -4.06
CA GLY A 138 -29.19 3.86 -5.08
C GLY A 138 -28.11 3.02 -5.78
N ASP A 139 -27.34 2.26 -5.01
CA ASP A 139 -26.30 1.37 -5.56
C ASP A 139 -26.90 0.25 -6.43
N ILE A 140 -28.03 -0.34 -6.01
CA ILE A 140 -28.78 -1.33 -6.81
C ILE A 140 -29.25 -0.72 -8.13
N GLN A 141 -29.83 0.48 -8.11
CA GLN A 141 -30.29 1.19 -9.31
C GLN A 141 -29.14 1.44 -10.29
N MET A 142 -27.98 1.87 -9.78
CA MET A 142 -26.78 2.07 -10.60
C MET A 142 -26.33 0.76 -11.26
N VAL A 143 -26.28 -0.35 -10.51
CA VAL A 143 -25.90 -1.66 -11.06
C VAL A 143 -26.90 -2.16 -12.10
N LEU A 144 -28.20 -1.95 -11.88
CA LEU A 144 -29.25 -2.27 -12.85
C LEU A 144 -29.08 -1.47 -14.15
N ALA A 145 -28.83 -0.16 -14.04
CA ALA A 145 -28.57 0.70 -15.19
C ALA A 145 -27.35 0.23 -15.99
N MET A 146 -26.24 -0.11 -15.30
CA MET A 146 -25.04 -0.67 -15.92
C MET A 146 -25.31 -2.00 -16.64
N ARG A 147 -26.02 -2.94 -16.01
CA ARG A 147 -26.37 -4.24 -16.62
C ARG A 147 -27.29 -4.05 -17.83
N HIS A 148 -28.27 -3.17 -17.73
CA HIS A 148 -29.20 -2.88 -18.82
C HIS A 148 -28.46 -2.28 -20.03
N LEU A 149 -27.52 -1.36 -19.79
CA LEU A 149 -26.66 -0.81 -20.84
C LEU A 149 -25.77 -1.88 -21.48
N ALA A 150 -25.16 -2.75 -20.67
CA ALA A 150 -24.32 -3.85 -21.17
C ALA A 150 -25.11 -4.84 -22.05
N ILE A 151 -26.34 -5.20 -21.63
CA ILE A 151 -27.24 -6.05 -22.41
C ILE A 151 -27.60 -5.36 -23.73
N ARG A 152 -27.99 -4.07 -23.69
CA ARG A 152 -28.32 -3.29 -24.89
C ARG A 152 -27.15 -3.25 -25.89
N ASN A 153 -25.94 -2.96 -25.41
CA ASN A 153 -24.75 -2.95 -26.25
C ASN A 153 -24.50 -4.33 -26.88
N ARG A 154 -24.69 -5.41 -26.12
CA ARG A 154 -24.51 -6.77 -26.63
C ARG A 154 -25.56 -7.16 -27.68
N ILE A 155 -26.80 -6.74 -27.50
CA ILE A 155 -27.87 -6.89 -28.52
C ILE A 155 -27.47 -6.18 -29.81
N ASN A 156 -26.97 -4.94 -29.73
CA ASN A 156 -26.56 -4.17 -30.91
C ASN A 156 -25.41 -4.85 -31.67
N VAL A 157 -24.40 -5.36 -30.96
CA VAL A 157 -23.29 -6.11 -31.57
C VAL A 157 -23.76 -7.40 -32.25
N LEU A 158 -24.71 -8.12 -31.66
CA LEU A 158 -25.25 -9.33 -32.27
C LEU A 158 -26.06 -9.02 -33.53
N ARG A 159 -26.86 -7.94 -33.52
CA ARG A 159 -27.65 -7.49 -34.67
C ARG A 159 -26.79 -7.05 -35.86
N SER A 160 -25.67 -6.37 -35.61
CA SER A 160 -24.76 -5.96 -36.68
C SER A 160 -24.04 -7.15 -37.32
N LYS A 161 -23.74 -8.21 -36.56
CA LYS A 161 -23.13 -9.45 -37.08
C LYS A 161 -24.08 -10.31 -37.90
N THR A 162 -25.38 -10.24 -37.65
CA THR A 162 -26.41 -10.97 -38.45
C THR A 162 -26.80 -10.24 -39.73
N ALA A 163 -26.36 -8.99 -39.91
CA ALA A 163 -26.66 -8.14 -41.07
C ALA A 163 -25.50 -8.05 -42.08
N SER A 164 -24.39 -8.74 -41.84
CA SER A 164 -23.29 -9.01 -42.80
C SER A 164 -23.27 -10.48 -43.15
#